data_AF-A0A2W6SEG7-F1
#
_entry.id   AF-A0A2W6SEG7-F1
#
_cell.length_a   1.000
_cell.length_b   1.000
_cell.length_c   1.000
_cell.angle_alpha   90.00
_cell.angle_beta   90.00
_cell.angle_gamma   90.00
#
_symmetry.space_group_name_H-M   'P 1'
#
loop_
_entity.id
_entity.type
_entity.pdbx_description
1 polymer ?
#
loop_
_entity_poly.entity_id
_entity_poly.type
_entity_poly.pdbx_seq_one_letter_code
_entity_poly.pdbx_strand_id
1 'polypeptide(L)'
;MKMLARAAFWLSVMIGLAGIPSQTALAQDVQTLPKSFTLPITGSEVTSVGVRSGTGYSLQAVTLNQLDSNSAKLRRAASRAAANNAEDGATSSFTVSLATSEDSSTYSKVYNSTSTPKLPDVMRVSGAVPYLYTNGTYFMPSTNVSPGTVGNLSGFFTAGTFDAGREATVWRASIQTDTEAALQIRVTGTSSTHYYRLAVDGLWVNKTPQAFVGTGNADTITVTLDGKPHVVTLESSQTVAILRIRVAPTGTLSKPVRSPDSIVALVTGDSYSEGFGSEYRFLGAWPTTVATLLGIDDMRIVALGGTGYIQTNTTTGAPKIADQIPVWKLSNPDLVASDGTMPSVAMLLNGGGYNDWSNTSAAIAAAALDAWKKERATAPNALVVVLEPWAGVHGEADTKTLADGAALKAAFLGWGDPNSLFIPINSDAAPWITGTGKVGSTTGDGNADIFMANESPRVHPSFAGHQWIARRVAAAIRAYLASPVPISFGLDLPSIPAAANDNTPDRMAA
;
A
#
# COMPACT_ATOMS: atom_id res chain seq x y z
N MET A 1 -34.40 40.93 -25.78
CA MET A 1 -35.08 40.70 -27.07
C MET A 1 -34.04 40.65 -28.18
N LYS A 2 -33.93 39.52 -28.90
CA LYS A 2 -33.16 39.27 -30.16
C LYS A 2 -31.63 39.45 -30.05
N MET A 3 -30.77 38.44 -29.89
CA MET A 3 -30.55 37.20 -30.66
C MET A 3 -30.19 37.46 -32.13
N LEU A 4 -28.90 37.33 -32.49
CA LEU A 4 -28.44 36.79 -33.78
C LEU A 4 -26.92 36.57 -33.82
N ALA A 5 -26.55 35.37 -34.25
CA ALA A 5 -25.22 34.81 -34.39
C ALA A 5 -24.52 35.25 -35.70
N ARG A 6 -23.20 35.05 -35.78
CA ARG A 6 -22.52 34.46 -36.96
C ARG A 6 -21.06 34.10 -36.68
N ALA A 7 -20.72 32.89 -37.12
CA ALA A 7 -19.41 32.26 -37.07
C ALA A 7 -18.78 32.21 -38.49
N ALA A 8 -17.49 31.85 -38.49
CA ALA A 8 -16.63 31.36 -39.58
C ALA A 8 -15.91 32.41 -40.45
N PHE A 9 -14.57 32.39 -40.36
CA PHE A 9 -13.65 33.01 -41.31
C PHE A 9 -12.60 31.98 -41.77
N TRP A 10 -12.29 32.04 -43.06
CA TRP A 10 -11.50 31.12 -43.90
C TRP A 10 -9.98 31.24 -43.71
N LEU A 11 -9.23 30.19 -44.10
CA LEU A 11 -7.99 30.37 -44.89
C LEU A 11 -7.65 29.14 -45.75
N SER A 12 -7.43 29.37 -47.04
CA SER A 12 -6.76 28.48 -48.01
C SER A 12 -5.96 29.36 -48.97
N VAL A 13 -4.69 29.03 -49.21
CA VAL A 13 -3.87 29.54 -50.33
C VAL A 13 -3.01 28.41 -50.88
N MET A 14 -2.96 28.30 -52.21
CA MET A 14 -2.28 27.31 -53.05
C MET A 14 -0.98 27.86 -53.70
N ILE A 15 -0.29 26.94 -54.42
CA ILE A 15 0.57 27.06 -55.63
C ILE A 15 2.10 27.14 -55.38
N GLY A 16 3.01 26.37 -56.00
CA GLY A 16 2.94 25.29 -57.01
C GLY A 16 4.31 24.91 -57.66
N LEU A 17 4.31 23.80 -58.45
CA LEU A 17 5.17 23.39 -59.61
C LEU A 17 6.65 22.95 -59.35
N ALA A 18 7.28 21.95 -60.01
CA ALA A 18 7.00 21.06 -61.17
C ALA A 18 8.01 19.86 -61.25
N GLY A 19 7.70 18.80 -62.04
CA GLY A 19 8.70 17.91 -62.70
C GLY A 19 8.47 16.38 -62.66
N ILE A 20 8.18 15.75 -63.82
CA ILE A 20 8.03 14.30 -64.15
C ILE A 20 9.15 13.93 -65.16
N PRO A 21 9.79 12.71 -65.20
CA PRO A 21 9.28 11.43 -65.79
C PRO A 21 9.83 10.13 -65.13
N SER A 22 9.46 8.86 -65.37
CA SER A 22 8.55 8.09 -66.24
C SER A 22 8.59 6.60 -65.79
N GLN A 23 7.50 5.83 -66.02
CA GLN A 23 7.33 4.35 -66.20
C GLN A 23 8.20 3.35 -65.36
N THR A 24 7.70 2.27 -64.75
CA THR A 24 7.12 1.05 -65.38
C THR A 24 6.67 0.04 -64.30
N ALA A 25 5.69 -0.83 -64.64
CA ALA A 25 5.48 -2.22 -64.19
C ALA A 25 4.58 -2.59 -62.97
N LEU A 26 3.42 -3.16 -63.32
CA LEU A 26 2.83 -4.45 -62.86
C LEU A 26 2.64 -4.73 -61.35
N ALA A 27 1.38 -4.74 -60.91
CA ALA A 27 0.84 -5.77 -60.02
C ALA A 27 -0.68 -5.93 -60.22
N GLN A 28 -1.12 -7.19 -60.29
CA GLN A 28 -2.47 -7.66 -60.58
C GLN A 28 -3.44 -7.51 -59.40
N ASP A 29 -4.73 -7.55 -59.78
CA ASP A 29 -5.96 -7.60 -58.99
C ASP A 29 -5.91 -8.27 -57.60
N VAL A 30 -6.36 -7.52 -56.59
CA VAL A 30 -7.11 -8.10 -55.46
C VAL A 30 -8.36 -7.25 -55.22
N GLN A 31 -9.47 -7.97 -55.17
CA GLN A 31 -10.86 -7.52 -55.09
C GLN A 31 -11.16 -6.54 -53.95
N THR A 32 -12.11 -5.67 -54.26
CA THR A 32 -12.80 -4.71 -53.40
C THR A 32 -13.55 -5.40 -52.24
N LEU A 33 -13.17 -5.07 -51.00
CA LEU A 33 -14.02 -5.24 -49.82
C LEU A 33 -14.33 -3.84 -49.23
N PRO A 34 -15.60 -3.54 -48.89
CA PRO A 34 -15.97 -2.22 -48.40
C PRO A 34 -15.42 -1.98 -46.98
N LYS A 35 -14.90 -0.76 -46.80
CA LYS A 35 -14.55 -0.19 -45.49
C LYS A 35 -15.81 -0.06 -44.64
N SER A 36 -15.67 -0.43 -43.37
CA SER A 36 -16.59 -0.26 -42.23
C SER A 36 -17.91 -1.05 -42.26
N PHE A 37 -17.99 -2.04 -41.37
CA PHE A 37 -19.21 -2.60 -40.83
C PHE A 37 -19.30 -2.18 -39.37
N THR A 38 -20.32 -1.42 -38.99
CA THR A 38 -20.58 -1.01 -37.60
C THR A 38 -21.80 -1.79 -37.10
N LEU A 39 -21.60 -2.64 -36.10
CA LEU A 39 -22.71 -3.28 -35.37
C LEU A 39 -23.16 -2.38 -34.21
N PRO A 40 -24.45 -2.09 -34.06
CA PRO A 40 -24.97 -1.50 -32.85
C PRO A 40 -25.09 -2.61 -31.79
N ILE A 41 -24.29 -2.56 -30.73
CA ILE A 41 -24.46 -3.45 -29.57
C ILE A 41 -24.94 -2.60 -28.40
N THR A 42 -26.23 -2.71 -28.11
CA THR A 42 -26.83 -2.34 -26.83
C THR A 42 -27.03 -3.61 -26.01
N GLY A 43 -26.21 -3.81 -24.98
CA GLY A 43 -26.35 -4.94 -24.06
C GLY A 43 -25.06 -5.26 -23.32
N SER A 44 -25.10 -5.22 -21.99
CA SER A 44 -24.03 -5.60 -21.08
C SER A 44 -23.87 -7.12 -21.05
N GLU A 45 -23.02 -7.67 -21.91
CA GLU A 45 -22.23 -8.90 -21.72
C GLU A 45 -21.57 -9.26 -23.07
N VAL A 46 -20.34 -8.82 -23.26
CA VAL A 46 -19.45 -9.37 -24.29
C VAL A 46 -18.22 -9.91 -23.59
N THR A 47 -18.26 -11.19 -23.23
CA THR A 47 -17.09 -11.97 -22.85
C THR A 47 -16.48 -12.55 -24.13
N SER A 48 -15.49 -11.84 -24.67
CA SER A 48 -14.57 -12.20 -25.77
C SER A 48 -15.08 -12.06 -27.22
N VAL A 49 -14.35 -11.28 -28.01
CA VAL A 49 -14.35 -11.31 -29.48
C VAL A 49 -13.14 -12.14 -29.91
N GLY A 50 -13.37 -13.36 -30.36
CA GLY A 50 -12.30 -14.21 -30.92
C GLY A 50 -11.98 -13.81 -32.35
N VAL A 51 -10.82 -13.20 -32.59
CA VAL A 51 -10.28 -13.00 -33.94
C VAL A 51 -9.54 -14.28 -34.35
N ARG A 52 -10.08 -15.02 -35.33
CA ARG A 52 -9.37 -16.14 -35.98
C ARG A 52 -8.31 -15.59 -36.93
N SER A 53 -7.03 -15.81 -36.62
CA SER A 53 -5.95 -15.81 -37.62
C SER A 53 -5.40 -17.23 -37.79
N GLY A 54 -5.03 -17.56 -39.02
CA GLY A 54 -4.95 -18.94 -39.54
C GLY A 54 -3.77 -19.81 -39.09
N THR A 55 -2.93 -19.40 -38.13
CA THR A 55 -1.79 -20.24 -37.69
C THR A 55 -1.37 -19.89 -36.26
N GLY A 56 -1.82 -20.70 -35.29
CA GLY A 56 -1.28 -20.74 -33.92
C GLY A 56 -2.04 -19.88 -32.90
N TYR A 57 -2.84 -20.54 -32.04
CA TYR A 57 -3.28 -19.97 -30.77
C TYR A 57 -2.27 -20.36 -29.68
N SER A 58 -1.75 -19.40 -28.92
CA SER A 58 -1.72 -19.47 -27.45
C SER A 58 -1.12 -18.19 -26.85
N LEU A 59 -1.61 -17.84 -25.65
CA LEU A 59 -1.05 -16.91 -24.64
C LEU A 59 -1.61 -15.49 -24.41
N GLN A 60 -2.50 -14.91 -25.22
CA GLN A 60 -3.05 -13.56 -24.90
C GLN A 60 -4.38 -13.53 -24.12
N ALA A 61 -5.20 -14.58 -24.19
CA ALA A 61 -6.55 -14.56 -23.57
C ALA A 61 -6.54 -14.78 -22.03
N VAL A 62 -5.48 -15.40 -21.48
CA VAL A 62 -5.40 -15.69 -20.03
C VAL A 62 -5.10 -14.42 -19.22
N THR A 63 -4.35 -13.47 -19.79
CA THR A 63 -3.89 -12.26 -19.09
C THR A 63 -5.04 -11.27 -18.82
N LEU A 64 -5.96 -11.08 -19.79
CA LEU A 64 -7.09 -10.16 -19.64
C LEU A 64 -8.07 -10.61 -18.54
N ASN A 65 -8.44 -11.89 -18.53
CA ASN A 65 -9.37 -12.43 -17.52
C ASN A 65 -8.82 -12.32 -16.08
N GLN A 66 -7.50 -12.45 -15.90
CA GLN A 66 -6.88 -12.32 -14.58
C GLN A 66 -6.81 -10.86 -14.11
N LEU A 67 -6.44 -9.93 -14.99
CA LEU A 67 -6.46 -8.48 -14.71
C LEU A 67 -7.86 -8.00 -14.29
N ASP A 68 -8.89 -8.48 -14.99
CA ASP A 68 -10.29 -8.20 -14.67
C ASP A 68 -10.68 -8.75 -13.30
N SER A 69 -10.17 -9.94 -12.95
CA SER A 69 -10.47 -10.58 -11.66
C SER A 69 -9.89 -9.83 -10.47
N ASN A 70 -8.63 -9.35 -10.55
CA ASN A 70 -8.00 -8.59 -9.47
C ASN A 70 -8.63 -7.21 -9.32
N SER A 71 -8.90 -6.53 -10.44
CA SER A 71 -9.57 -5.22 -10.43
C SER A 71 -10.98 -5.31 -9.87
N ALA A 72 -11.73 -6.37 -10.19
CA ALA A 72 -13.05 -6.63 -9.63
C ALA A 72 -13.00 -6.92 -8.12
N LYS A 73 -12.01 -7.71 -7.66
CA LYS A 73 -11.80 -7.95 -6.23
C LYS A 73 -11.46 -6.65 -5.49
N LEU A 74 -10.54 -5.84 -6.01
CA LEU A 74 -10.16 -4.54 -5.45
C LEU A 74 -11.37 -3.61 -5.34
N ARG A 75 -12.20 -3.52 -6.40
CA ARG A 75 -13.46 -2.75 -6.37
C ARG A 75 -14.39 -3.19 -5.25
N ARG A 76 -14.63 -4.50 -5.11
CA ARG A 76 -15.51 -5.05 -4.06
C ARG A 76 -14.93 -4.81 -2.67
N ALA A 77 -13.63 -5.01 -2.49
CA ALA A 77 -12.94 -4.73 -1.23
C ALA A 77 -13.04 -3.25 -0.84
N ALA A 78 -12.73 -2.35 -1.76
CA ALA A 78 -12.79 -0.91 -1.53
C ALA A 78 -14.21 -0.41 -1.25
N SER A 79 -15.22 -0.97 -1.93
CA SER A 79 -16.63 -0.65 -1.69
C SER A 79 -17.09 -1.10 -0.31
N ARG A 80 -16.78 -2.34 0.10
CA ARG A 80 -17.08 -2.82 1.46
C ARG A 80 -16.39 -1.99 2.53
N ALA A 81 -15.12 -1.66 2.32
CA ALA A 81 -14.34 -0.86 3.25
C ALA A 81 -14.82 0.59 3.33
N ALA A 82 -15.37 1.16 2.25
CA ALA A 82 -16.00 2.47 2.29
C ALA A 82 -17.31 2.47 3.09
N ALA A 83 -18.06 1.37 3.06
CA ALA A 83 -19.29 1.22 3.83
C ALA A 83 -19.04 0.97 5.34
N ASN A 84 -17.98 0.24 5.68
CA ASN A 84 -17.69 -0.22 7.05
C ASN A 84 -16.22 -0.02 7.41
N ASN A 85 -15.72 1.21 7.33
CA ASN A 85 -14.30 1.45 7.59
C ASN A 85 -13.98 1.51 9.06
N ALA A 86 -12.97 0.75 9.51
CA ALA A 86 -12.51 0.81 10.89
C ALA A 86 -11.89 2.17 11.26
N GLU A 87 -11.18 2.82 10.33
CA GLU A 87 -10.51 4.11 10.59
C GLU A 87 -11.52 5.25 10.74
N ASP A 88 -12.64 5.20 10.02
CA ASP A 88 -13.66 6.27 10.03
C ASP A 88 -14.86 5.93 10.94
N GLY A 89 -15.11 4.66 11.23
CA GLY A 89 -16.25 4.19 12.05
C GLY A 89 -16.09 4.44 13.55
N ALA A 90 -17.13 4.16 14.33
CA ALA A 90 -17.03 4.20 15.79
C ALA A 90 -16.04 3.14 16.31
N THR A 91 -15.45 3.38 17.49
CA THR A 91 -14.70 2.35 18.19
C THR A 91 -15.65 1.25 18.67
N SER A 92 -15.10 0.04 18.82
CA SER A 92 -15.81 -1.05 19.45
C SER A 92 -16.08 -0.78 20.93
N SER A 93 -17.11 -1.41 21.50
CA SER A 93 -17.44 -1.33 22.92
C SER A 93 -16.65 -2.29 23.81
N PHE A 94 -15.88 -3.21 23.22
CA PHE A 94 -15.01 -4.12 23.97
C PHE A 94 -13.90 -3.34 24.68
N THR A 95 -13.41 -3.88 25.79
CA THR A 95 -12.34 -3.25 26.58
C THR A 95 -11.04 -4.02 26.46
N VAL A 96 -9.93 -3.28 26.49
CA VAL A 96 -8.58 -3.83 26.53
C VAL A 96 -7.87 -3.38 27.79
N SER A 97 -7.09 -4.27 28.39
CA SER A 97 -6.17 -3.94 29.47
C SER A 97 -4.78 -4.52 29.20
N LEU A 98 -3.77 -3.91 29.80
CA LEU A 98 -2.38 -4.27 29.62
C LEU A 98 -1.75 -4.56 30.97
N ALA A 99 -1.02 -5.67 31.07
CA ALA A 99 -0.34 -6.10 32.30
C ALA A 99 1.02 -6.73 32.00
N THR A 100 1.94 -6.67 32.95
CA THR A 100 3.24 -7.36 32.84
C THR A 100 3.16 -8.84 33.20
N SER A 101 2.02 -9.30 33.75
CA SER A 101 1.72 -10.71 34.08
C SER A 101 0.52 -11.26 33.30
N GLU A 102 0.45 -12.58 33.17
CA GLU A 102 -0.75 -13.30 32.67
C GLU A 102 -1.59 -13.81 33.84
N ASP A 103 -2.88 -14.05 33.59
CA ASP A 103 -3.75 -14.78 34.51
C ASP A 103 -3.89 -16.22 34.01
N SER A 104 -2.92 -17.06 34.36
CA SER A 104 -2.92 -18.47 33.99
C SER A 104 -3.96 -19.30 34.75
N SER A 105 -4.56 -18.77 35.82
CA SER A 105 -5.56 -19.47 36.62
C SER A 105 -6.92 -19.44 35.95
N THR A 106 -7.32 -18.29 35.41
CA THR A 106 -8.57 -18.11 34.66
C THR A 106 -8.42 -18.58 33.21
N TYR A 107 -7.29 -18.29 32.57
CA TYR A 107 -7.06 -18.60 31.14
C TYR A 107 -6.03 -19.72 30.98
N SER A 108 -6.46 -20.95 31.29
CA SER A 108 -5.56 -22.11 31.38
C SER A 108 -5.25 -22.77 30.04
N LYS A 109 -6.08 -22.57 29.01
CA LYS A 109 -5.83 -23.15 27.67
C LYS A 109 -4.87 -22.26 26.89
N VAL A 110 -3.76 -22.85 26.42
CA VAL A 110 -2.63 -22.13 25.82
C VAL A 110 -2.38 -22.54 24.38
N TYR A 111 -2.17 -21.55 23.52
CA TYR A 111 -1.74 -21.68 22.14
C TYR A 111 -0.37 -21.01 21.98
N ASN A 112 0.65 -21.78 21.64
CA ASN A 112 2.04 -21.33 21.50
C ASN A 112 2.79 -22.16 20.45
N SER A 113 4.13 -22.14 20.45
CA SER A 113 4.96 -22.88 19.49
C SER A 113 5.04 -24.39 19.74
N THR A 114 4.69 -24.84 20.95
CA THR A 114 4.72 -26.24 21.38
C THR A 114 3.34 -26.87 21.53
N SER A 115 2.26 -26.08 21.41
CA SER A 115 0.88 -26.55 21.52
C SER A 115 0.41 -27.26 20.25
N THR A 116 -0.68 -28.02 20.38
CA THR A 116 -1.43 -28.58 19.24
C THR A 116 -2.88 -28.14 19.36
N PRO A 117 -3.42 -27.33 18.43
CA PRO A 117 -2.72 -26.71 17.28
C PRO A 117 -1.67 -25.66 17.71
N LYS A 118 -0.70 -25.37 16.83
CA LYS A 118 0.29 -24.30 17.05
C LYS A 118 -0.32 -22.94 16.75
N LEU A 119 0.30 -21.87 17.24
CA LEU A 119 -0.20 -20.51 17.02
C LEU A 119 -0.45 -20.15 15.53
N PRO A 120 0.43 -20.45 14.56
CA PRO A 120 0.19 -20.14 13.14
C PRO A 120 -0.96 -20.93 12.50
N ASP A 121 -1.35 -22.06 13.11
CA ASP A 121 -2.46 -22.89 12.64
C ASP A 121 -3.82 -22.24 12.98
N VAL A 122 -3.87 -21.46 14.06
CA VAL A 122 -5.07 -20.76 14.54
C VAL A 122 -5.07 -19.26 14.26
N MET A 123 -4.02 -18.74 13.63
CA MET A 123 -3.82 -17.32 13.40
C MET A 123 -3.71 -17.00 11.91
N ARG A 124 -4.30 -15.89 11.51
CA ARG A 124 -4.05 -15.24 10.22
C ARG A 124 -3.08 -14.09 10.45
N VAL A 125 -1.97 -14.11 9.73
CA VAL A 125 -1.00 -13.00 9.71
C VAL A 125 -1.16 -12.21 8.43
N SER A 126 -1.01 -10.90 8.53
CA SER A 126 -0.86 -9.98 7.41
C SER A 126 0.18 -8.90 7.68
N GLY A 127 0.67 -8.28 6.61
CA GLY A 127 1.79 -7.35 6.60
C GLY A 127 3.15 -8.00 6.77
N ALA A 128 3.20 -9.31 6.97
CA ALA A 128 4.40 -10.06 7.31
C ALA A 128 4.22 -11.57 7.10
N VAL A 129 5.33 -12.31 7.19
CA VAL A 129 5.35 -13.78 7.20
C VAL A 129 5.70 -14.26 8.60
N PRO A 130 4.89 -15.11 9.28
CA PRO A 130 5.22 -15.59 10.61
C PRO A 130 6.50 -16.45 10.59
N TYR A 131 7.44 -16.13 11.47
CA TYR A 131 8.72 -16.82 11.64
C TYR A 131 8.87 -17.29 13.08
N LEU A 132 9.15 -18.59 13.28
CA LEU A 132 9.39 -19.15 14.61
C LEU A 132 10.84 -18.90 15.03
N TYR A 133 11.05 -18.18 16.12
CA TYR A 133 12.37 -17.95 16.70
C TYR A 133 12.78 -19.10 17.64
N THR A 134 14.08 -19.22 17.91
CA THR A 134 14.66 -20.32 18.71
C THR A 134 14.13 -20.38 20.15
N ASN A 135 13.67 -19.25 20.69
CA ASN A 135 13.06 -19.18 22.02
C ASN A 135 11.54 -19.51 22.04
N GLY A 136 10.99 -19.98 20.91
CA GLY A 136 9.58 -20.37 20.82
C GLY A 136 8.60 -19.22 20.59
N THR A 137 9.09 -18.01 20.28
CA THR A 137 8.24 -16.84 19.92
C THR A 137 7.98 -16.79 18.41
N TYR A 138 6.83 -16.26 18.02
CA TYR A 138 6.51 -15.97 16.63
C TYR A 138 6.78 -14.50 16.33
N PHE A 139 7.78 -14.26 15.49
CA PHE A 139 8.11 -12.95 14.94
C PHE A 139 7.43 -12.76 13.59
N MET A 140 7.14 -11.53 13.21
CA MET A 140 6.42 -11.19 11.98
C MET A 140 7.20 -10.14 11.17
N PRO A 141 8.34 -10.50 10.54
CA PRO A 141 9.10 -9.58 9.70
C PRO A 141 8.26 -9.09 8.52
N SER A 142 8.21 -7.77 8.33
CA SER A 142 7.39 -7.12 7.30
C SER A 142 8.15 -6.78 6.02
N THR A 143 9.35 -7.34 5.83
CA THR A 143 10.02 -7.50 4.52
C THR A 143 10.87 -6.36 3.97
N ASN A 144 11.06 -5.29 4.75
CA ASN A 144 12.26 -4.47 4.69
C ASN A 144 13.44 -5.39 5.09
N VAL A 145 14.36 -5.64 4.16
CA VAL A 145 15.67 -6.20 4.51
C VAL A 145 16.65 -5.38 3.72
N SER A 146 17.38 -4.49 4.40
CA SER A 146 18.59 -3.94 3.79
C SER A 146 19.51 -5.13 3.52
N PRO A 147 19.91 -5.43 2.27
CA PRO A 147 20.92 -6.44 2.04
C PRO A 147 22.19 -5.97 2.74
N GLY A 148 22.56 -6.68 3.82
CA GLY A 148 23.96 -6.77 4.18
C GLY A 148 24.68 -7.21 2.91
N THR A 149 25.64 -6.40 2.45
CA THR A 149 26.47 -6.56 1.25
C THR A 149 26.36 -7.94 0.61
N VAL A 150 26.00 -7.98 -0.69
CA VAL A 150 25.67 -9.09 -1.63
C VAL A 150 26.26 -10.50 -1.35
N GLY A 151 27.29 -10.66 -0.53
CA GLY A 151 27.80 -11.95 -0.05
C GLY A 151 27.16 -12.54 1.22
N ASN A 152 26.29 -11.83 1.97
CA ASN A 152 25.83 -12.31 3.29
C ASN A 152 24.36 -12.78 3.38
N LEU A 153 23.61 -12.81 2.26
CA LEU A 153 22.21 -13.27 2.22
C LEU A 153 22.00 -14.72 2.70
N SER A 154 23.04 -15.55 2.69
CA SER A 154 23.00 -16.92 3.21
C SER A 154 22.91 -16.98 4.74
N GLY A 155 23.33 -15.94 5.47
CA GLY A 155 23.19 -15.81 6.92
C GLY A 155 21.82 -15.25 7.35
N PHE A 156 21.12 -14.55 6.45
CA PHE A 156 19.89 -13.81 6.75
C PHE A 156 18.69 -14.68 7.09
N PHE A 157 18.72 -16.00 6.83
CA PHE A 157 17.66 -16.95 7.19
C PHE A 157 18.11 -18.05 8.17
N THR A 158 19.36 -18.03 8.60
CA THR A 158 19.88 -19.00 9.57
C THR A 158 19.23 -18.74 10.93
N ALA A 159 18.66 -19.79 11.52
CA ALA A 159 17.99 -19.69 12.82
C ALA A 159 18.99 -19.29 13.92
N GLY A 160 18.66 -18.24 14.71
CA GLY A 160 19.29 -18.01 16.01
C GLY A 160 19.93 -16.65 16.28
N THR A 161 20.08 -15.77 15.29
CA THR A 161 20.61 -14.41 15.51
C THR A 161 19.66 -13.35 14.99
N PHE A 162 19.29 -12.43 15.86
CA PHE A 162 18.57 -11.20 15.51
C PHE A 162 19.54 -10.33 14.72
N ASP A 163 19.59 -10.51 13.40
CA ASP A 163 20.34 -9.61 12.56
C ASP A 163 19.53 -8.31 12.45
N ALA A 164 20.16 -7.18 12.74
CA ALA A 164 19.53 -5.86 12.80
C ALA A 164 18.86 -5.42 11.47
N GLY A 165 18.98 -6.24 10.41
CA GLY A 165 18.31 -6.04 9.13
C GLY A 165 16.91 -6.63 9.00
N ARG A 166 16.34 -7.33 9.99
CA ARG A 166 14.95 -7.84 9.94
C ARG A 166 13.98 -6.90 10.68
N GLU A 167 13.70 -5.72 10.13
CA GLU A 167 12.70 -4.84 10.73
C GLU A 167 11.28 -5.27 10.33
N ALA A 168 10.46 -5.54 11.35
CA ALA A 168 9.02 -5.59 11.19
C ALA A 168 8.50 -4.16 11.36
N THR A 169 8.22 -3.45 10.27
CA THR A 169 7.58 -2.13 10.32
C THR A 169 6.19 -2.24 10.95
N VAL A 170 5.25 -2.94 10.32
CA VAL A 170 3.91 -3.23 10.90
C VAL A 170 3.45 -4.62 10.47
N TRP A 171 2.79 -5.33 11.39
CA TRP A 171 2.11 -6.58 11.12
C TRP A 171 0.76 -6.64 11.83
N ARG A 172 -0.13 -7.51 11.34
CA ARG A 172 -1.41 -7.83 11.96
C ARG A 172 -1.53 -9.33 12.20
N ALA A 173 -2.07 -9.70 13.36
CA ALA A 173 -2.40 -11.05 13.75
C ALA A 173 -3.89 -11.12 14.10
N SER A 174 -4.65 -11.88 13.32
CA SER A 174 -6.09 -12.07 13.54
C SER A 174 -6.38 -13.50 13.97
N ILE A 175 -7.18 -13.65 15.02
CA ILE A 175 -7.62 -14.93 15.56
C ILE A 175 -9.13 -14.90 15.76
N GLN A 176 -9.82 -15.99 15.43
CA GLN A 176 -11.23 -16.16 15.77
C GLN A 176 -11.33 -16.94 17.07
N THR A 177 -12.17 -16.49 18.00
CA THR A 177 -12.37 -17.14 19.31
C THR A 177 -13.82 -17.06 19.77
N ASP A 178 -14.24 -18.04 20.57
CA ASP A 178 -15.53 -18.13 21.27
C ASP A 178 -15.36 -18.15 22.80
N THR A 179 -14.24 -17.65 23.32
CA THR A 179 -13.95 -17.60 24.76
C THR A 179 -15.00 -16.75 25.50
N GLU A 180 -15.56 -17.28 26.59
CA GLU A 180 -16.74 -16.72 27.29
C GLU A 180 -16.51 -15.34 27.95
N ALA A 181 -15.26 -14.97 28.26
CA ALA A 181 -14.96 -13.77 29.04
C ALA A 181 -13.83 -12.92 28.46
N ALA A 182 -12.67 -13.51 28.18
CA ALA A 182 -11.56 -12.78 27.59
C ALA A 182 -10.57 -13.72 26.90
N LEU A 183 -9.69 -13.10 26.11
CA LEU A 183 -8.46 -13.71 25.64
C LEU A 183 -7.26 -12.90 26.13
N GLN A 184 -6.13 -13.56 26.35
CA GLN A 184 -4.86 -12.93 26.68
C GLN A 184 -3.84 -13.17 25.56
N ILE A 185 -3.27 -12.10 25.00
CA ILE A 185 -2.18 -12.17 24.02
C ILE A 185 -0.90 -11.76 24.74
N ARG A 186 0.01 -12.71 24.92
CA ARG A 186 1.34 -12.46 25.50
C ARG A 186 2.31 -12.12 24.39
N VAL A 187 2.91 -10.95 24.44
CA VAL A 187 3.91 -10.46 23.50
C VAL A 187 5.25 -10.20 24.18
N THR A 188 6.34 -10.30 23.43
CA THR A 188 7.70 -9.95 23.88
C THR A 188 8.38 -9.03 22.88
N GLY A 189 9.60 -8.58 23.18
CA GLY A 189 10.26 -7.52 22.41
C GLY A 189 9.59 -6.17 22.61
N THR A 190 8.90 -5.98 23.73
CA THR A 190 8.17 -4.75 24.05
C THR A 190 9.04 -3.75 24.82
N SER A 191 8.72 -2.47 24.63
CA SER A 191 9.27 -1.32 25.35
C SER A 191 8.21 -0.22 25.36
N SER A 192 8.42 0.85 26.14
CA SER A 192 7.53 2.02 26.14
C SER A 192 7.52 2.80 24.82
N THR A 193 8.39 2.47 23.87
CA THR A 193 8.45 3.05 22.52
C THR A 193 7.85 2.14 21.46
N HIS A 194 7.30 0.98 21.85
CA HIS A 194 6.54 0.09 20.98
C HIS A 194 5.05 0.25 21.29
N TYR A 195 4.21 0.07 20.29
CA TYR A 195 2.78 0.31 20.42
C TYR A 195 1.95 -0.78 19.75
N TYR A 196 0.68 -0.84 20.13
CA TYR A 196 -0.31 -1.72 19.51
C TYR A 196 -1.65 -1.03 19.27
N ARG A 197 -2.38 -1.55 18.29
CA ARG A 197 -3.82 -1.32 18.11
C ARG A 197 -4.55 -2.66 18.13
N LEU A 198 -5.77 -2.65 18.64
CA LEU A 198 -6.61 -3.83 18.72
C LEU A 198 -7.94 -3.56 18.02
N ALA A 199 -8.37 -4.48 17.16
CA ALA A 199 -9.72 -4.49 16.61
C ALA A 199 -10.46 -5.77 17.01
N VAL A 200 -11.78 -5.66 17.14
CA VAL A 200 -12.68 -6.80 17.28
C VAL A 200 -13.77 -6.67 16.21
N ASP A 201 -13.95 -7.71 15.43
CA ASP A 201 -14.89 -7.79 14.29
C ASP A 201 -14.74 -6.64 13.28
N GLY A 202 -13.49 -6.22 13.06
CA GLY A 202 -13.15 -5.14 12.13
C GLY A 202 -13.38 -3.74 12.68
N LEU A 203 -13.73 -3.57 13.96
CA LEU A 203 -13.83 -2.26 14.61
C LEU A 203 -12.69 -2.08 15.62
N TRP A 204 -11.98 -0.94 15.54
CA TRP A 204 -10.92 -0.63 16.48
C TRP A 204 -11.48 -0.49 17.90
N VAL A 205 -10.92 -1.23 18.86
CA VAL A 205 -11.07 -0.96 20.29
C VAL A 205 -10.30 0.31 20.65
N ASN A 206 -9.10 0.47 20.11
CA ASN A 206 -8.28 1.68 20.25
C ASN A 206 -7.74 2.12 18.89
N LYS A 207 -8.20 3.29 18.41
CA LYS A 207 -7.70 3.90 17.16
C LYS A 207 -6.31 4.51 17.35
N THR A 208 -6.11 5.18 18.49
CA THR A 208 -4.81 5.70 18.91
C THR A 208 -3.95 4.54 19.43
N PRO A 209 -2.77 4.30 18.84
CA PRO A 209 -1.86 3.26 19.31
C PRO A 209 -1.55 3.42 20.81
N GLN A 210 -1.58 2.30 21.54
CA GLN A 210 -1.29 2.26 22.97
C GLN A 210 0.12 1.74 23.18
N ALA A 211 0.89 2.39 24.05
CA ALA A 211 2.24 1.98 24.37
C ALA A 211 2.23 0.67 25.19
N PHE A 212 3.26 -0.14 25.00
CA PHE A 212 3.54 -1.25 25.91
C PHE A 212 4.14 -0.75 27.23
N VAL A 213 4.01 -1.53 28.31
CA VAL A 213 4.41 -1.12 29.67
C VAL A 213 5.79 -1.69 30.04
N GLY A 214 6.12 -2.89 29.60
CA GLY A 214 7.32 -3.59 30.04
C GLY A 214 8.61 -3.10 29.39
N THR A 215 9.60 -2.71 30.20
CA THR A 215 11.01 -2.75 29.78
C THR A 215 11.53 -4.18 29.91
N GLY A 216 11.49 -4.96 28.82
CA GLY A 216 12.42 -6.07 28.62
C GLY A 216 12.03 -7.47 29.09
N ASN A 217 10.75 -7.86 29.19
CA ASN A 217 10.43 -9.29 29.37
C ASN A 217 9.20 -9.77 28.58
N ALA A 218 8.01 -9.22 28.80
CA ALA A 218 6.82 -9.45 27.97
C ALA A 218 5.62 -8.70 28.57
N ASP A 219 4.68 -8.30 27.71
CA ASP A 219 3.41 -7.71 28.09
C ASP A 219 2.25 -8.63 27.71
N THR A 220 1.18 -8.58 28.49
CA THR A 220 -0.07 -9.29 28.25
C THR A 220 -1.16 -8.30 27.93
N ILE A 221 -1.70 -8.38 26.72
CA ILE A 221 -2.91 -7.69 26.31
C ILE A 221 -4.09 -8.59 26.66
N THR A 222 -5.02 -8.13 27.48
CA THR A 222 -6.27 -8.83 27.79
C THR A 222 -7.44 -8.12 27.13
N VAL A 223 -8.19 -8.84 26.31
CA VAL A 223 -9.37 -8.33 25.59
C VAL A 223 -10.61 -8.95 26.20
N THR A 224 -11.46 -8.15 26.83
CA THR A 224 -12.73 -8.61 27.40
C THR A 224 -13.77 -8.72 26.30
N LEU A 225 -14.43 -9.87 26.21
CA LEU A 225 -15.41 -10.25 25.19
C LEU A 225 -16.76 -10.59 25.84
N ASP A 226 -17.80 -10.81 25.03
CA ASP A 226 -19.17 -11.09 25.50
C ASP A 226 -19.56 -12.58 25.45
N GLY A 227 -18.57 -13.45 25.18
CA GLY A 227 -18.74 -14.90 25.04
C GLY A 227 -19.31 -15.37 23.71
N LYS A 228 -19.50 -14.50 22.73
CA LYS A 228 -19.83 -14.89 21.36
C LYS A 228 -18.55 -15.09 20.52
N PRO A 229 -18.68 -15.76 19.35
CA PRO A 229 -17.59 -15.83 18.39
C PRO A 229 -17.19 -14.44 17.86
N HIS A 230 -15.91 -14.09 17.98
CA HIS A 230 -15.33 -12.84 17.51
C HIS A 230 -14.03 -13.07 16.75
N VAL A 231 -13.71 -12.15 15.84
CA VAL A 231 -12.36 -12.02 15.26
C VAL A 231 -11.63 -10.90 15.98
N VAL A 232 -10.57 -11.23 16.70
CA VAL A 232 -9.69 -10.27 17.35
C VAL A 232 -8.42 -10.10 16.52
N THR A 233 -8.13 -8.86 16.16
CA THR A 233 -6.95 -8.48 15.38
C THR A 233 -6.03 -7.60 16.21
N LEU A 234 -4.82 -8.08 16.47
CA LEU A 234 -3.72 -7.29 17.00
C LEU A 234 -2.92 -6.70 15.84
N GLU A 235 -2.74 -5.38 15.84
CA GLU A 235 -1.74 -4.70 15.02
C GLU A 235 -0.60 -4.20 15.92
N SER A 236 0.64 -4.46 15.50
CA SER A 236 1.83 -4.04 16.25
C SER A 236 2.95 -3.68 15.29
N SER A 237 3.95 -2.93 15.81
CA SER A 237 5.20 -2.66 15.10
C SER A 237 6.39 -3.34 15.72
N GLN A 238 7.51 -3.18 15.03
CA GLN A 238 8.92 -3.30 15.41
C GLN A 238 9.25 -4.22 16.57
N THR A 239 9.98 -5.30 16.28
CA THR A 239 10.55 -6.25 17.25
C THR A 239 9.55 -6.97 18.17
N VAL A 240 8.27 -6.59 18.17
CA VAL A 240 7.24 -7.26 18.94
C VAL A 240 6.92 -8.61 18.32
N ALA A 241 6.95 -9.65 19.16
CA ALA A 241 6.66 -11.02 18.79
C ALA A 241 5.55 -11.59 19.69
N ILE A 242 4.73 -12.49 19.16
CA ILE A 242 3.72 -13.18 19.97
C ILE A 242 4.35 -14.42 20.60
N LEU A 243 4.34 -14.48 21.93
CA LEU A 243 4.82 -15.64 22.69
C LEU A 243 3.72 -16.71 22.78
N ARG A 244 2.50 -16.30 23.12
CA ARG A 244 1.35 -17.21 23.28
C ARG A 244 0.03 -16.45 23.34
N ILE A 245 -1.06 -17.19 23.13
CA ILE A 245 -2.42 -16.74 23.41
C ILE A 245 -3.06 -17.69 24.42
N ARG A 246 -3.77 -17.13 25.40
CA ARG A 246 -4.57 -17.88 26.36
C ARG A 246 -6.05 -17.53 26.23
N VAL A 247 -6.89 -18.53 26.48
CA VAL A 247 -8.35 -18.40 26.55
C VAL A 247 -8.87 -19.19 27.75
N ALA A 248 -10.16 -19.02 28.06
CA ALA A 248 -10.84 -19.82 29.08
C ALA A 248 -10.72 -21.33 28.76
N PRO A 249 -10.85 -22.24 29.74
CA PRO A 249 -10.67 -23.68 29.53
C PRO A 249 -11.54 -24.26 28.40
N THR A 250 -12.76 -23.75 28.25
CA THR A 250 -13.73 -24.16 27.23
C THR A 250 -13.56 -23.42 25.90
N GLY A 251 -12.91 -22.24 25.91
CA GLY A 251 -12.72 -21.42 24.72
C GLY A 251 -11.84 -22.09 23.66
N THR A 252 -12.03 -21.68 22.42
CA THR A 252 -11.27 -22.16 21.27
C THR A 252 -10.67 -21.00 20.50
N LEU A 253 -9.56 -21.28 19.82
CA LEU A 253 -9.00 -20.42 18.80
C LEU A 253 -9.09 -21.15 17.46
N SER A 254 -9.48 -20.43 16.43
CA SER A 254 -9.47 -20.88 15.04
C SER A 254 -8.97 -19.78 14.14
N LYS A 255 -8.39 -20.18 13.00
CA LYS A 255 -7.94 -19.24 11.98
C LYS A 255 -9.14 -18.55 11.32
N PRO A 256 -9.24 -17.21 11.34
CA PRO A 256 -10.31 -16.51 10.64
C PRO A 256 -10.32 -16.87 9.15
N VAL A 257 -11.51 -17.10 8.60
CA VAL A 257 -11.69 -17.39 7.17
C VAL A 257 -11.35 -16.13 6.36
N ARG A 258 -10.53 -16.27 5.31
CA ARG A 258 -10.27 -15.15 4.39
C ARG A 258 -11.54 -14.83 3.61
N SER A 259 -11.82 -13.55 3.45
CA SER A 259 -12.79 -13.12 2.44
C SER A 259 -12.37 -13.67 1.06
N PRO A 260 -13.30 -14.15 0.21
CA PRO A 260 -12.98 -14.49 -1.19
C PRO A 260 -12.43 -13.29 -1.98
N ASP A 261 -12.70 -12.08 -1.49
CA ASP A 261 -12.19 -10.82 -2.01
C ASP A 261 -10.96 -10.34 -1.26
N SER A 262 -10.20 -11.26 -0.65
CA SER A 262 -9.02 -10.86 0.09
C SER A 262 -7.93 -10.31 -0.84
N ILE A 263 -7.38 -9.16 -0.47
CA ILE A 263 -6.38 -8.46 -1.27
C ILE A 263 -5.03 -8.54 -0.57
N VAL A 264 -4.01 -8.94 -1.34
CA VAL A 264 -2.60 -8.79 -0.98
C VAL A 264 -2.03 -7.64 -1.79
N ALA A 265 -1.34 -6.72 -1.12
CA ALA A 265 -0.66 -5.59 -1.74
C ALA A 265 0.76 -5.44 -1.20
N LEU A 266 1.62 -4.86 -2.02
CA LEU A 266 2.96 -4.42 -1.62
C LEU A 266 3.03 -2.90 -1.68
N VAL A 267 3.81 -2.29 -0.79
CA VAL A 267 4.19 -0.88 -0.88
C VAL A 267 5.70 -0.74 -0.79
N THR A 268 6.28 -0.03 -1.75
CA THR A 268 7.70 0.36 -1.76
C THR A 268 7.84 1.86 -1.82
N GLY A 269 9.07 2.34 -1.62
CA GLY A 269 9.42 3.74 -1.60
C GLY A 269 10.53 3.98 -0.60
N ASP A 270 10.45 5.12 0.05
CA ASP A 270 11.45 5.63 0.99
C ASP A 270 10.93 5.65 2.45
N SER A 271 11.48 6.53 3.28
CA SER A 271 11.14 6.64 4.70
C SER A 271 9.68 7.04 4.93
N TYR A 272 9.02 7.69 3.96
CA TYR A 272 7.59 8.01 4.06
C TYR A 272 6.75 6.75 3.94
N SER A 273 7.07 5.91 2.95
CA SER A 273 6.41 4.62 2.71
C SER A 273 6.73 3.61 3.81
N GLU A 274 7.89 3.75 4.45
CA GLU A 274 8.24 2.97 5.63
C GLU A 274 7.44 3.39 6.87
N GLY A 275 7.06 4.67 6.98
CA GLY A 275 6.24 5.20 8.07
C GLY A 275 6.99 6.07 9.09
N PHE A 276 8.14 6.64 8.71
CA PHE A 276 8.89 7.57 9.56
C PHE A 276 8.09 8.84 9.87
N GLY A 277 8.46 9.52 10.96
CA GLY A 277 7.81 10.74 11.45
C GLY A 277 6.61 10.52 12.37
N SER A 278 5.94 9.36 12.26
CA SER A 278 4.86 9.00 13.18
C SER A 278 5.41 8.81 14.60
N GLU A 279 4.72 9.41 15.58
CA GLU A 279 4.99 9.24 17.01
C GLU A 279 4.84 7.77 17.44
N TYR A 280 4.03 7.01 16.71
CA TYR A 280 3.75 5.60 16.93
C TYR A 280 4.52 4.69 15.96
N ARG A 281 5.76 5.06 15.64
CA ARG A 281 6.73 4.35 14.78
C ARG A 281 6.13 3.20 13.98
N PHE A 282 5.75 3.53 12.73
CA PHE A 282 5.12 2.68 11.72
C PHE A 282 3.63 2.36 11.93
N LEU A 283 3.09 2.24 13.15
CA LEU A 283 1.64 1.99 13.33
C LEU A 283 0.81 3.16 12.83
N GLY A 284 -0.22 2.83 12.04
CA GLY A 284 -1.05 3.81 11.36
C GLY A 284 -0.29 4.68 10.35
N ALA A 285 0.93 4.27 9.96
CA ALA A 285 1.59 4.84 8.80
C ALA A 285 0.70 4.72 7.58
N TRP A 286 0.85 5.66 6.64
CA TRP A 286 -0.09 5.82 5.54
C TRP A 286 -0.37 4.53 4.76
N PRO A 287 0.58 3.60 4.51
CA PRO A 287 0.24 2.41 3.73
C PRO A 287 -0.69 1.45 4.48
N THR A 288 -0.49 1.28 5.79
CA THR A 288 -1.36 0.44 6.63
C THR A 288 -2.76 1.03 6.75
N THR A 289 -2.84 2.35 6.80
CA THR A 289 -4.10 3.08 6.85
C THR A 289 -4.82 3.01 5.50
N VAL A 290 -4.10 3.17 4.37
CA VAL A 290 -4.62 2.93 3.01
C VAL A 290 -5.17 1.51 2.91
N ALA A 291 -4.47 0.53 3.48
CA ALA A 291 -4.92 -0.85 3.50
C ALA A 291 -6.29 -1.01 4.18
N THR A 292 -6.45 -0.44 5.38
CA THR A 292 -7.76 -0.42 6.06
C THR A 292 -8.81 0.34 5.25
N LEU A 293 -8.46 1.48 4.66
CA LEU A 293 -9.36 2.29 3.84
C LEU A 293 -9.84 1.56 2.58
N LEU A 294 -9.00 0.75 1.96
CA LEU A 294 -9.33 0.03 0.73
C LEU A 294 -9.78 -1.42 0.97
N GLY A 295 -9.85 -1.88 2.22
CA GLY A 295 -10.22 -3.26 2.53
C GLY A 295 -9.15 -4.27 2.10
N ILE A 296 -7.88 -3.84 2.10
CA ILE A 296 -6.73 -4.69 1.83
C ILE A 296 -6.39 -5.46 3.10
N ASP A 297 -6.45 -6.79 3.03
CA ASP A 297 -6.17 -7.60 4.21
C ASP A 297 -4.68 -7.70 4.52
N ASP A 298 -3.83 -7.74 3.49
CA ASP A 298 -2.40 -8.03 3.58
C ASP A 298 -1.58 -7.01 2.80
N MET A 299 -1.25 -5.88 3.45
CA MET A 299 -0.36 -4.84 2.94
C MET A 299 1.03 -5.04 3.50
N ARG A 300 2.01 -5.38 2.66
CA ARG A 300 3.41 -5.58 3.09
C ARG A 300 4.27 -4.39 2.69
N ILE A 301 4.97 -3.84 3.68
CA ILE A 301 5.82 -2.67 3.52
C ILE A 301 7.23 -3.13 3.18
N VAL A 302 7.55 -3.09 1.89
CA VAL A 302 8.87 -3.39 1.31
C VAL A 302 9.66 -2.09 1.00
N ALA A 303 9.30 -0.98 1.65
CA ALA A 303 9.99 0.30 1.54
C ALA A 303 11.21 0.36 2.45
N LEU A 304 12.23 1.14 2.07
CA LEU A 304 13.45 1.32 2.86
C LEU A 304 13.82 2.81 2.96
N GLY A 305 13.94 3.30 4.18
CA GLY A 305 14.31 4.67 4.49
C GLY A 305 15.65 5.08 3.87
N GLY A 306 15.74 6.34 3.43
CA GLY A 306 16.93 6.90 2.80
C GLY A 306 17.23 6.37 1.38
N THR A 307 16.34 5.59 0.78
CA THR A 307 16.47 5.10 -0.60
C THR A 307 15.60 5.89 -1.57
N GLY A 308 15.88 5.77 -2.87
CA GLY A 308 15.09 6.35 -3.96
C GLY A 308 15.17 5.49 -5.21
N TYR A 309 14.74 6.03 -6.35
CA TYR A 309 14.92 5.39 -7.65
C TYR A 309 16.40 5.29 -8.05
N ILE A 310 17.21 6.27 -7.64
CA ILE A 310 18.67 6.30 -7.86
C ILE A 310 19.39 6.17 -6.51
N GLN A 311 18.91 6.90 -5.49
CA GLN A 311 19.57 7.01 -4.21
C GLN A 311 19.60 5.67 -3.46
N THR A 312 20.79 5.33 -2.97
CA THR A 312 21.00 4.23 -2.01
C THR A 312 21.15 4.80 -0.60
N ASN A 313 20.85 4.02 0.43
CA ASN A 313 21.17 4.40 1.80
C ASN A 313 22.54 3.84 2.17
N THR A 314 23.58 4.66 2.09
CA THR A 314 24.96 4.25 2.40
C THR A 314 25.18 3.95 3.89
N THR A 315 24.34 4.49 4.78
CA THR A 315 24.40 4.21 6.22
C THR A 315 23.91 2.81 6.53
N THR A 316 22.82 2.36 5.91
CA THR A 316 22.24 1.03 6.16
C THR A 316 22.65 -0.02 5.12
N GLY A 317 23.30 0.40 4.03
CA GLY A 317 23.59 -0.46 2.87
C GLY A 317 22.39 -0.70 1.96
N ALA A 318 21.24 -0.06 2.19
CA ALA A 318 20.03 -0.35 1.43
C ALA A 318 20.19 0.12 -0.04
N PRO A 319 19.91 -0.75 -1.02
CA PRO A 319 20.06 -0.41 -2.42
C PRO A 319 18.88 0.45 -2.88
N LYS A 320 19.00 1.02 -4.07
CA LYS A 320 17.89 1.75 -4.72
C LYS A 320 16.70 0.84 -4.99
N ILE A 321 15.51 1.41 -5.14
CA ILE A 321 14.23 0.66 -5.23
C ILE A 321 14.27 -0.48 -6.24
N ALA A 322 14.78 -0.24 -7.46
CA ALA A 322 14.84 -1.25 -8.52
C ALA A 322 15.64 -2.51 -8.13
N ASP A 323 16.63 -2.36 -7.25
CA ASP A 323 17.53 -3.43 -6.81
C ASP A 323 17.01 -4.11 -5.51
N GLN A 324 15.98 -3.54 -4.87
CA GLN A 324 15.28 -4.17 -3.75
C GLN A 324 14.30 -5.25 -4.22
N ILE A 325 13.78 -5.15 -5.45
CA ILE A 325 12.73 -6.05 -5.99
C ILE A 325 13.08 -7.55 -5.90
N PRO A 326 14.32 -8.00 -6.21
CA PRO A 326 14.70 -9.39 -6.00
C PRO A 326 14.65 -9.83 -4.53
N VAL A 327 14.93 -8.91 -3.60
CA VAL A 327 14.88 -9.18 -2.15
C VAL A 327 13.45 -9.36 -1.67
N TRP A 328 12.48 -8.65 -2.25
CA TRP A 328 11.06 -8.82 -1.91
C TRP A 328 10.61 -10.27 -2.07
N LYS A 329 11.11 -10.99 -3.09
CA LYS A 329 10.81 -12.41 -3.34
C LYS A 329 11.34 -13.31 -2.22
N LEU A 330 12.54 -13.01 -1.72
CA LEU A 330 13.17 -13.77 -0.65
C LEU A 330 12.44 -13.58 0.69
N SER A 331 11.98 -12.36 0.96
CA SER A 331 11.29 -12.02 2.20
C SER A 331 9.79 -12.36 2.17
N ASN A 332 9.21 -12.55 0.99
CA ASN A 332 7.80 -12.91 0.79
C ASN A 332 7.63 -14.24 0.03
N PRO A 333 8.23 -15.35 0.49
CA PRO A 333 8.25 -16.60 -0.27
C PRO A 333 6.86 -17.20 -0.47
N ASP A 334 5.89 -16.88 0.38
CA ASP A 334 4.50 -17.32 0.27
C ASP A 334 3.72 -16.64 -0.87
N LEU A 335 4.26 -15.56 -1.44
CA LEU A 335 3.69 -14.87 -2.59
C LEU A 335 4.33 -15.30 -3.92
N VAL A 336 5.47 -15.99 -3.88
CA VAL A 336 6.26 -16.32 -5.07
C VAL A 336 5.76 -17.62 -5.71
N ALA A 337 5.34 -17.54 -6.96
CA ALA A 337 5.00 -18.68 -7.79
C ALA A 337 6.26 -19.40 -8.30
N SER A 338 6.08 -20.58 -8.89
CA SER A 338 7.19 -21.41 -9.39
C SER A 338 8.01 -20.75 -10.50
N ASP A 339 7.45 -19.76 -11.20
CA ASP A 339 8.14 -18.96 -12.24
C ASP A 339 8.88 -17.73 -11.67
N GLY A 340 8.86 -17.55 -10.35
CA GLY A 340 9.49 -16.42 -9.66
C GLY A 340 8.67 -15.12 -9.72
N THR A 341 7.45 -15.13 -10.25
CA THR A 341 6.51 -14.00 -10.19
C THR A 341 5.68 -14.04 -8.90
N MET A 342 4.94 -12.97 -8.61
CA MET A 342 4.03 -12.84 -7.50
C MET A 342 2.59 -12.59 -8.00
N PRO A 343 1.93 -13.60 -8.61
CA PRO A 343 0.64 -13.40 -9.28
C PRO A 343 -0.52 -13.12 -8.32
N SER A 344 -0.34 -13.40 -7.02
CA SER A 344 -1.32 -13.13 -5.96
C SER A 344 -1.34 -11.67 -5.48
N VAL A 345 -0.30 -10.89 -5.81
CA VAL A 345 -0.25 -9.46 -5.50
C VAL A 345 -1.22 -8.73 -6.43
N ALA A 346 -2.29 -8.20 -5.84
CA ALA A 346 -3.35 -7.50 -6.57
C ALA A 346 -3.04 -6.01 -6.75
N MET A 347 -2.17 -5.43 -5.93
CA MET A 347 -1.77 -4.02 -6.02
C MET A 347 -0.34 -3.80 -5.54
N LEU A 348 0.37 -2.89 -6.19
CA LEU A 348 1.70 -2.46 -5.80
C LEU A 348 1.72 -0.93 -5.77
N LEU A 349 2.07 -0.35 -4.63
CA LEU A 349 2.19 1.09 -4.45
C LEU A 349 3.67 1.48 -4.41
N ASN A 350 4.05 2.51 -5.16
CA ASN A 350 5.41 3.06 -5.16
C ASN A 350 5.35 4.55 -4.81
N GLY A 351 5.83 4.90 -3.61
CA GLY A 351 5.93 6.27 -3.11
C GLY A 351 7.37 6.70 -2.91
N GLY A 352 8.24 6.44 -3.89
CA GLY A 352 9.65 6.86 -3.90
C GLY A 352 9.88 8.23 -4.54
N GLY A 353 11.16 8.65 -4.55
CA GLY A 353 11.61 9.85 -5.24
C GLY A 353 12.06 10.99 -4.33
N TYR A 354 11.65 11.02 -3.06
CA TYR A 354 12.04 12.09 -2.13
C TYR A 354 13.56 12.19 -1.97
N ASN A 355 14.23 11.05 -1.76
CA ASN A 355 15.68 11.02 -1.54
C ASN A 355 16.50 11.22 -2.83
N ASP A 356 15.86 11.31 -3.99
CA ASP A 356 16.55 11.55 -5.26
C ASP A 356 16.73 13.03 -5.58
N TRP A 357 16.32 13.94 -4.69
CA TRP A 357 16.23 15.39 -4.91
C TRP A 357 17.50 16.04 -5.53
N SER A 358 18.69 15.50 -5.24
CA SER A 358 19.97 15.98 -5.76
C SER A 358 20.28 15.54 -7.20
N ASN A 359 19.51 14.61 -7.76
CA ASN A 359 19.64 14.12 -9.13
C ASN A 359 18.80 14.96 -10.10
N THR A 360 19.10 14.85 -11.40
CA THR A 360 18.31 15.53 -12.44
C THR A 360 16.96 14.85 -12.63
N SER A 361 15.89 15.61 -12.87
CA SER A 361 14.54 15.07 -13.06
C SER A 361 14.46 14.02 -14.18
N ALA A 362 15.25 14.19 -15.24
CA ALA A 362 15.36 13.22 -16.33
C ALA A 362 16.00 11.89 -15.89
N ALA A 363 17.05 11.93 -15.07
CA ALA A 363 17.67 10.72 -14.53
C ALA A 363 16.71 9.99 -13.58
N ILE A 364 16.02 10.74 -12.71
CA ILE A 364 15.01 10.19 -11.78
C ILE A 364 13.92 9.48 -12.57
N ALA A 365 13.36 10.13 -13.59
CA ALA A 365 12.31 9.56 -14.43
C ALA A 365 12.76 8.27 -15.16
N ALA A 366 14.00 8.24 -15.67
CA ALA A 366 14.55 7.04 -16.31
C ALA A 366 14.74 5.87 -15.32
N ALA A 367 15.25 6.15 -14.12
CA ALA A 367 15.43 5.14 -13.08
C ALA A 367 14.09 4.63 -12.52
N ALA A 368 13.10 5.52 -12.39
CA ALA A 368 11.75 5.15 -11.98
C ALA A 368 11.09 4.22 -13.00
N LEU A 369 11.23 4.52 -14.30
CA LEU A 369 10.73 3.65 -15.35
C LEU A 369 11.36 2.24 -15.32
N ASP A 370 12.66 2.12 -15.00
CA ASP A 370 13.29 0.81 -14.78
C ASP A 370 12.67 0.06 -13.58
N ALA A 371 12.48 0.77 -12.45
CA ALA A 371 11.83 0.20 -11.27
C ALA A 371 10.41 -0.30 -11.58
N TRP A 372 9.55 0.52 -12.20
CA TRP A 372 8.16 0.15 -12.50
C TRP A 372 8.04 -1.04 -13.46
N LYS A 373 8.96 -1.13 -14.45
CA LYS A 373 9.03 -2.30 -15.34
C LYS A 373 9.40 -3.58 -14.58
N LYS A 374 10.33 -3.51 -13.63
CA LYS A 374 10.72 -4.64 -12.78
C LYS A 374 9.61 -5.01 -11.79
N GLU A 375 8.87 -4.02 -11.28
CA GLU A 375 7.68 -4.21 -10.45
C GLU A 375 6.60 -4.96 -11.21
N ARG A 376 6.26 -4.50 -12.43
CA ARG A 376 5.31 -5.19 -13.32
C ARG A 376 5.76 -6.60 -13.66
N ALA A 377 7.05 -6.83 -13.95
CA ALA A 377 7.57 -8.17 -14.19
C ALA A 377 7.48 -9.07 -12.95
N THR A 378 7.56 -8.50 -11.75
CA THR A 378 7.43 -9.23 -10.48
C THR A 378 5.97 -9.51 -10.13
N ALA A 379 5.07 -8.55 -10.29
CA ALA A 379 3.65 -8.65 -9.98
C ALA A 379 2.80 -8.39 -11.25
N PRO A 380 2.75 -9.34 -12.21
CA PRO A 380 2.20 -9.10 -13.54
C PRO A 380 0.73 -8.68 -13.55
N ASN A 381 -0.05 -9.11 -12.56
CA ASN A 381 -1.49 -8.86 -12.47
C ASN A 381 -1.87 -7.72 -11.51
N ALA A 382 -0.90 -7.03 -10.91
CA ALA A 382 -1.16 -5.99 -9.93
C ALA A 382 -1.63 -4.68 -10.58
N LEU A 383 -2.52 -3.93 -9.92
CA LEU A 383 -2.62 -2.49 -10.18
C LEU A 383 -1.33 -1.83 -9.67
N VAL A 384 -0.55 -1.20 -10.56
CA VAL A 384 0.67 -0.46 -10.18
C VAL A 384 0.30 0.99 -9.93
N VAL A 385 0.38 1.45 -8.68
CA VAL A 385 0.06 2.81 -8.27
C VAL A 385 1.37 3.55 -8.00
N VAL A 386 1.65 4.59 -8.78
CA VAL A 386 2.83 5.46 -8.62
C VAL A 386 2.38 6.78 -8.01
N LEU A 387 3.03 7.18 -6.92
CA LEU A 387 2.82 8.46 -6.28
C LEU A 387 3.91 9.44 -6.74
N GLU A 388 3.57 10.72 -6.89
CA GLU A 388 4.54 11.79 -7.05
C GLU A 388 5.52 11.86 -5.85
N PRO A 389 6.77 12.34 -6.00
CA PRO A 389 7.70 12.44 -4.88
C PRO A 389 7.16 13.33 -3.76
N TRP A 390 7.55 13.09 -2.51
CA TRP A 390 7.18 13.97 -1.40
C TRP A 390 7.98 15.29 -1.42
N ALA A 391 7.38 16.41 -1.01
CA ALA A 391 8.08 17.70 -0.89
C ALA A 391 8.96 17.80 0.39
N GLY A 392 8.60 17.09 1.45
CA GLY A 392 9.35 16.99 2.71
C GLY A 392 9.77 18.31 3.36
N VAL A 393 11.08 18.49 3.55
CA VAL A 393 11.66 19.65 4.27
C VAL A 393 11.27 20.99 3.70
N HIS A 394 10.89 21.02 2.42
CA HIS A 394 10.53 22.23 1.71
C HIS A 394 9.10 22.72 2.04
N GLY A 395 8.26 21.88 2.67
CA GLY A 395 6.91 22.21 3.10
C GLY A 395 5.93 22.29 1.95
N GLU A 396 6.12 23.32 1.12
CA GLU A 396 5.49 23.44 -0.19
C GLU A 396 6.39 22.82 -1.26
N ALA A 397 5.79 22.37 -2.35
CA ALA A 397 6.54 21.83 -3.46
C ALA A 397 7.36 22.93 -4.12
N ASP A 398 8.68 22.85 -3.98
CA ASP A 398 9.57 23.76 -4.66
C ASP A 398 9.63 23.47 -6.18
N THR A 399 10.31 24.35 -6.91
CA THR A 399 10.49 24.21 -8.36
C THR A 399 11.09 22.85 -8.75
N LYS A 400 11.98 22.29 -7.93
CA LYS A 400 12.64 21.02 -8.21
C LYS A 400 11.68 19.84 -8.00
N THR A 401 10.95 19.81 -6.88
CA THR A 401 9.94 18.79 -6.60
C THR A 401 8.86 18.75 -7.70
N LEU A 402 8.38 19.92 -8.14
CA LEU A 402 7.41 20.01 -9.24
C LEU A 402 7.99 19.54 -10.58
N ALA A 403 9.26 19.85 -10.86
CA ALA A 403 9.95 19.36 -12.06
C ALA A 403 10.14 17.83 -12.05
N ASP A 404 10.48 17.26 -10.90
CA ASP A 404 10.61 15.81 -10.71
C ASP A 404 9.26 15.11 -10.91
N GLY A 405 8.19 15.62 -10.30
CA GLY A 405 6.84 15.11 -10.48
C GLY A 405 6.36 15.16 -11.92
N ALA A 406 6.62 16.26 -12.63
CA ALA A 406 6.31 16.39 -14.05
C ALA A 406 7.08 15.39 -14.92
N ALA A 407 8.37 15.17 -14.64
CA ALA A 407 9.21 14.22 -15.35
C ALA A 407 8.75 12.77 -15.11
N LEU A 408 8.42 12.42 -13.86
CA LEU A 408 7.87 11.10 -13.51
C LEU A 408 6.53 10.85 -14.18
N LYS A 409 5.63 11.83 -14.17
CA LYS A 409 4.34 11.74 -14.88
C LYS A 409 4.54 11.52 -16.37
N ALA A 410 5.46 12.24 -17.00
CA ALA A 410 5.78 12.06 -18.43
C ALA A 410 6.33 10.66 -18.73
N ALA A 411 7.24 10.14 -17.89
CA ALA A 411 7.77 8.78 -18.03
C ALA A 411 6.68 7.71 -17.81
N PHE A 412 5.79 7.92 -16.84
CA PHE A 412 4.66 7.04 -16.57
C PHE A 412 3.69 6.98 -17.76
N LEU A 413 3.35 8.13 -18.33
CA LEU A 413 2.52 8.20 -19.54
C LEU A 413 3.20 7.51 -20.73
N GLY A 414 4.51 7.71 -20.90
CA GLY A 414 5.30 7.05 -21.93
C GLY A 414 5.46 5.54 -21.73
N TRP A 415 5.38 5.05 -20.48
CA TRP A 415 5.37 3.63 -20.17
C TRP A 415 4.11 2.93 -20.70
N GLY A 416 2.95 3.61 -20.58
CA GLY A 416 1.69 3.15 -21.16
C GLY A 416 1.18 1.83 -20.58
N ASP A 417 1.52 1.52 -19.33
CA ASP A 417 1.05 0.28 -18.70
C ASP A 417 -0.48 0.34 -18.45
N PRO A 418 -1.25 -0.63 -18.98
CA PRO A 418 -2.71 -0.53 -19.00
C PRO A 418 -3.38 -0.76 -17.64
N ASN A 419 -2.63 -1.24 -16.64
CA ASN A 419 -3.16 -1.48 -15.29
C ASN A 419 -2.32 -0.72 -14.26
N SER A 420 -2.18 0.59 -14.49
CA SER A 420 -1.41 1.48 -13.66
C SER A 420 -2.14 2.80 -13.39
N LEU A 421 -1.83 3.44 -12.26
CA LEU A 421 -2.37 4.72 -11.82
C LEU A 421 -1.23 5.64 -11.37
N PHE A 422 -1.20 6.87 -11.87
CA PHE A 422 -0.33 7.92 -11.33
C PHE A 422 -1.13 8.88 -10.46
N ILE A 423 -0.69 9.10 -9.22
CA ILE A 423 -1.33 10.00 -8.26
C ILE A 423 -0.45 11.25 -8.08
N PRO A 424 -0.88 12.44 -8.55
CA PRO A 424 -0.20 13.68 -8.23
C PRO A 424 -0.39 14.00 -6.73
N ILE A 425 0.64 14.56 -6.11
CA ILE A 425 0.65 14.99 -4.71
C ILE A 425 0.91 16.50 -4.64
N ASN A 426 2.01 16.92 -5.24
CA ASN A 426 2.48 18.30 -5.24
C ASN A 426 1.88 19.09 -6.40
N SER A 427 1.69 18.41 -7.53
CA SER A 427 1.02 18.96 -8.72
C SER A 427 -0.50 18.77 -8.68
N ASP A 428 -1.04 18.26 -7.57
CA ASP A 428 -2.48 18.24 -7.32
C ASP A 428 -3.01 19.69 -7.25
N ALA A 429 -4.22 19.94 -7.77
CA ALA A 429 -4.83 21.27 -7.73
C ALA A 429 -5.00 21.78 -6.28
N ALA A 430 -5.12 20.86 -5.33
CA ALA A 430 -5.02 21.11 -3.90
C ALA A 430 -3.82 20.31 -3.34
N PRO A 431 -2.61 20.92 -3.27
CA PRO A 431 -1.43 20.29 -2.69
C PRO A 431 -1.73 19.70 -1.31
N TRP A 432 -1.21 18.51 -1.05
CA TRP A 432 -1.68 17.73 0.10
C TRP A 432 -1.18 18.31 1.43
N ILE A 433 0.06 18.78 1.47
CA ILE A 433 0.67 19.44 2.63
C ILE A 433 1.18 20.82 2.16
N THR A 434 0.94 21.85 2.97
CA THR A 434 1.20 23.27 2.69
C THR A 434 1.75 23.97 3.93
N GLY A 435 2.52 25.04 3.73
CA GLY A 435 3.09 25.84 4.82
C GLY A 435 4.43 25.35 5.38
N THR A 436 5.03 26.16 6.25
CA THR A 436 6.43 26.04 6.70
C THR A 436 6.61 25.56 8.15
N GLY A 437 5.53 25.40 8.91
CA GLY A 437 5.58 24.96 10.31
C GLY A 437 5.41 23.46 10.50
N LYS A 438 5.35 23.03 11.76
CA LYS A 438 5.25 21.61 12.16
C LYS A 438 4.61 21.49 13.53
N VAL A 439 4.28 20.26 13.91
CA VAL A 439 3.82 19.96 15.27
C VAL A 439 4.80 20.53 16.29
N GLY A 440 4.29 21.31 17.25
CA GLY A 440 5.07 21.96 18.30
C GLY A 440 5.88 23.20 17.88
N SER A 441 5.87 23.59 16.60
CA SER A 441 6.54 24.79 16.09
C SER A 441 5.77 25.34 14.88
N THR A 442 4.57 25.85 15.15
CA THR A 442 3.59 26.29 14.14
C THR A 442 3.95 27.64 13.51
N THR A 443 3.64 27.82 12.23
CA THR A 443 3.84 29.10 11.50
C THR A 443 2.53 29.75 11.05
N GLY A 444 1.42 28.99 11.01
CA GLY A 444 0.09 29.51 10.64
C GLY A 444 -0.11 29.78 9.15
N ASP A 445 0.80 29.32 8.28
CA ASP A 445 0.79 29.55 6.83
C ASP A 445 0.30 28.32 6.01
N GLY A 446 -0.14 27.25 6.68
CA GLY A 446 -0.66 26.07 6.03
C GLY A 446 -1.00 24.93 7.00
N ASN A 447 -1.28 23.75 6.46
CA ASN A 447 -1.66 22.57 7.27
C ASN A 447 -0.45 21.74 7.77
N ALA A 448 0.78 22.11 7.42
CA ALA A 448 2.00 21.45 7.90
C ALA A 448 2.15 21.52 9.43
N ASP A 449 1.59 22.54 10.06
CA ASP A 449 1.50 22.69 11.53
C ASP A 449 0.90 21.47 12.24
N ILE A 450 0.06 20.71 11.53
CA ILE A 450 -0.62 19.50 12.03
C ILE A 450 0.01 18.25 11.43
N PHE A 451 0.30 18.27 10.12
CA PHE A 451 0.64 17.07 9.36
C PHE A 451 2.13 16.75 9.27
N MET A 452 3.01 17.67 9.68
CA MET A 452 4.45 17.43 9.70
C MET A 452 4.94 17.18 11.13
N ALA A 453 5.74 16.13 11.30
CA ALA A 453 6.25 15.70 12.59
C ALA A 453 7.17 16.75 13.23
N ASN A 454 7.25 16.70 14.57
CA ASN A 454 8.16 17.56 15.33
C ASN A 454 9.61 17.03 15.26
N GLU A 455 10.25 17.19 14.11
CA GLU A 455 11.64 16.81 13.89
C GLU A 455 12.44 17.94 13.22
N SER A 456 13.76 17.86 13.29
CA SER A 456 14.67 18.85 12.74
C SER A 456 15.79 18.17 11.93
N PRO A 457 15.83 18.33 10.60
CA PRO A 457 14.87 19.09 9.78
C PRO A 457 13.48 18.42 9.74
N ARG A 458 12.44 19.18 9.36
CA ARG A 458 11.05 18.72 9.24
C ARG A 458 10.87 17.90 7.95
N VAL A 459 11.20 16.63 7.95
CA VAL A 459 11.14 15.76 6.77
C VAL A 459 9.82 15.01 6.69
N HIS A 460 9.37 14.40 7.78
CA HIS A 460 8.39 13.33 7.75
C HIS A 460 7.00 13.77 8.24
N PRO A 461 5.94 13.07 7.80
CA PRO A 461 4.59 13.32 8.32
C PRO A 461 4.45 12.87 9.78
N SER A 462 3.69 13.63 10.58
CA SER A 462 3.21 13.18 11.90
C SER A 462 2.23 12.01 11.74
N PHE A 463 1.79 11.39 12.83
CA PHE A 463 0.71 10.40 12.75
C PHE A 463 -0.53 10.97 12.04
N ALA A 464 -0.92 12.21 12.35
CA ALA A 464 -2.00 12.91 11.67
C ALA A 464 -1.73 13.07 10.16
N GLY A 465 -0.49 13.40 9.80
CA GLY A 465 -0.07 13.51 8.40
C GLY A 465 -0.15 12.19 7.64
N HIS A 466 0.26 11.08 8.26
CA HIS A 466 0.10 9.73 7.69
C HIS A 466 -1.37 9.38 7.46
N GLN A 467 -2.24 9.72 8.41
CA GLN A 467 -3.69 9.53 8.31
C GLN A 467 -4.32 10.37 7.19
N TRP A 468 -3.84 11.60 7.00
CA TRP A 468 -4.26 12.50 5.93
C TRP A 468 -3.84 11.98 4.54
N ILE A 469 -2.56 11.65 4.38
CA ILE A 469 -2.00 11.07 3.15
C ILE A 469 -2.78 9.80 2.76
N ALA A 470 -3.03 8.92 3.72
CA ALA A 470 -3.74 7.68 3.45
C ALA A 470 -5.15 7.90 2.88
N ARG A 471 -5.88 8.90 3.38
CA ARG A 471 -7.21 9.24 2.87
C ARG A 471 -7.15 9.79 1.45
N ARG A 472 -6.18 10.65 1.14
CA ARG A 472 -5.98 11.19 -0.21
C ARG A 472 -5.64 10.07 -1.21
N VAL A 473 -4.71 9.18 -0.85
CA VAL A 473 -4.34 8.02 -1.69
C VAL A 473 -5.52 7.08 -1.88
N ALA A 474 -6.23 6.71 -0.81
CA ALA A 474 -7.38 5.81 -0.91
C ALA A 474 -8.53 6.42 -1.74
N ALA A 475 -8.76 7.72 -1.63
CA ALA A 475 -9.75 8.42 -2.45
C ALA A 475 -9.38 8.38 -3.95
N ALA A 476 -8.12 8.66 -4.30
CA ALA A 476 -7.65 8.57 -5.69
C ALA A 476 -7.79 7.15 -6.26
N ILE A 477 -7.42 6.13 -5.48
CA ILE A 477 -7.56 4.73 -5.90
C ILE A 477 -9.04 4.34 -6.07
N ARG A 478 -9.93 4.73 -5.14
CA ARG A 478 -11.37 4.47 -5.26
C ARG A 478 -11.97 5.14 -6.51
N ALA A 479 -11.56 6.37 -6.80
CA ALA A 479 -12.00 7.09 -8.00
C ALA A 479 -11.59 6.34 -9.28
N TYR A 480 -10.33 5.90 -9.36
CA TYR A 480 -9.84 5.08 -10.46
C TYR A 480 -10.60 3.74 -10.58
N LEU A 481 -10.85 3.05 -9.47
CA LEU A 481 -11.57 1.77 -9.48
C LEU A 481 -13.03 1.92 -9.92
N ALA A 482 -13.69 3.02 -9.55
CA ALA A 482 -15.08 3.32 -9.92
C ALA A 482 -15.23 3.66 -11.41
N SER A 483 -14.26 4.36 -11.98
CA SER A 483 -14.21 4.68 -13.41
C SER A 483 -12.77 4.51 -13.91
N PRO A 484 -12.40 3.30 -14.37
CA PRO A 484 -11.08 3.07 -14.94
C PRO A 484 -11.01 3.79 -16.28
N VAL A 485 -10.57 5.05 -16.27
CA VAL A 485 -10.31 5.80 -17.50
C VAL A 485 -8.88 5.48 -17.94
N PRO A 486 -8.65 5.07 -19.20
CA PRO A 486 -7.31 4.98 -19.76
C PRO A 486 -6.58 6.31 -19.54
N ILE A 487 -5.32 6.20 -19.10
CA ILE A 487 -4.50 7.26 -18.53
C ILE A 487 -4.50 8.55 -19.39
N SER A 488 -5.40 9.49 -19.11
CA SER A 488 -5.30 10.88 -19.63
C SER A 488 -6.29 11.87 -19.00
N PHE A 489 -6.48 11.94 -17.69
CA PHE A 489 -7.18 13.12 -17.12
C PHE A 489 -6.53 13.59 -15.83
N GLY A 490 -6.39 14.92 -15.72
CA GLY A 490 -6.36 15.57 -14.42
C GLY A 490 -7.63 15.12 -13.71
N LEU A 491 -7.46 14.24 -12.72
CA LEU A 491 -8.55 13.89 -11.83
C LEU A 491 -8.86 15.16 -11.06
N ASP A 492 -9.95 15.83 -11.44
CA ASP A 492 -10.72 16.61 -10.47
C ASP A 492 -11.21 15.59 -9.43
N LEU A 493 -10.33 15.29 -8.46
CA LEU A 493 -10.71 14.49 -7.31
C LEU A 493 -11.94 15.18 -6.71
N PRO A 494 -13.06 14.46 -6.51
CA PRO A 494 -14.25 15.08 -5.94
C PRO A 494 -13.86 15.83 -4.67
N SER A 495 -14.37 17.06 -4.51
CA SER A 495 -14.18 17.84 -3.30
C SER A 495 -14.49 16.96 -2.10
N ILE A 496 -13.52 16.84 -1.20
CA ILE A 496 -13.61 15.98 -0.02
C ILE A 496 -14.91 16.33 0.73
N PRO A 497 -15.78 15.35 1.07
CA PRO A 497 -16.94 15.63 1.89
C PRO A 497 -16.49 16.29 3.19
N ALA A 498 -17.13 17.39 3.59
CA ALA A 498 -16.78 18.13 4.81
C ALA A 498 -16.73 17.24 6.07
N ALA A 499 -17.39 16.07 6.06
CA ALA A 499 -17.33 15.07 7.13
C ALA A 499 -15.97 14.35 7.27
N ALA A 500 -15.12 14.30 6.24
CA ALA A 500 -13.72 13.87 6.38
C ALA A 500 -12.80 15.02 6.84
N ASN A 501 -13.33 16.25 6.86
CA ASN A 501 -12.77 17.43 7.50
C ASN A 501 -13.25 17.60 8.95
N ASP A 502 -13.91 16.61 9.54
CA ASP A 502 -14.31 16.61 10.97
C ASP A 502 -13.09 16.41 11.92
N ASN A 503 -11.87 16.57 11.38
CA ASN A 503 -10.62 16.79 12.09
C ASN A 503 -10.52 18.25 12.58
N THR A 504 -11.62 18.84 13.08
CA THR A 504 -11.50 20.05 13.88
C THR A 504 -10.48 19.76 15.00
N PRO A 505 -9.47 20.62 15.21
CA PRO A 505 -8.38 20.39 16.16
C PRO A 505 -8.83 19.87 17.53
N ASP A 506 -10.05 20.24 17.95
CA ASP A 506 -10.69 19.83 19.20
C ASP A 506 -10.93 18.32 19.37
N ARG A 507 -10.95 17.53 18.29
CA ARG A 507 -11.13 16.06 18.35
C ARG A 507 -9.85 15.25 18.17
N MET A 508 -8.74 15.89 17.81
CA MET A 508 -7.41 15.26 17.81
C MET A 508 -6.60 15.56 19.07
N ALA A 509 -7.05 16.54 19.86
CA ALA A 509 -6.50 16.86 21.18
C ALA A 509 -7.13 16.06 22.33
N ALA A 510 -8.16 15.26 22.05
CA ALA A 510 -8.83 14.33 22.99
C ALA A 510 -8.56 12.88 22.56
#